data_AF-A0A847K5L6-F1
#
_entry.id   AF-A0A847K5L6-F1
#
_cell.length_a   1.000
_cell.length_b   1.000
_cell.length_c   1.000
_cell.angle_alpha   90.00
_cell.angle_beta   90.00
_cell.angle_gamma   90.00
#
_symmetry.space_group_name_H-M   'P 1'
#
loop_
_entity.id
_entity.type
_entity.pdbx_description
1 polymer ?
#
loop_
_entity_poly.entity_id
_entity_poly.type
_entity_poly.pdbx_seq_one_letter_code
_entity_poly.pdbx_strand_id
1 'polypeptide(L)'
;MNSRTKSGRVRSVRGVIALFFALLLTLGACESGSADSPFVGSWTLEIEEDLGFDISGKIEIESDGTGSAEVTFDGVSETAEFDWTADGNDITMEYPDGGIDTGTISDDGKTLTMVGDLVFTKD
;
A
#
# COMPACT_ATOMS: atom_id res chain seq x y z
N MET A 1 -12.75 8.23 -60.48
CA MET A 1 -13.53 8.52 -59.25
C MET A 1 -12.63 8.26 -58.05
N ASN A 2 -12.38 9.30 -57.26
CA ASN A 2 -11.50 9.29 -56.10
C ASN A 2 -12.16 8.57 -54.92
N SER A 3 -11.38 7.80 -54.15
CA SER A 3 -11.55 7.73 -52.70
C SER A 3 -10.20 7.45 -52.04
N ARG A 4 -9.54 8.55 -51.64
CA ARG A 4 -8.56 8.56 -50.55
C ARG A 4 -9.35 8.57 -49.25
N THR A 5 -9.11 7.61 -48.37
CA THR A 5 -9.18 7.87 -46.92
C THR A 5 -8.02 7.17 -46.24
N LYS A 6 -7.11 8.04 -45.80
CA LYS A 6 -5.95 7.82 -44.95
C LYS A 6 -6.47 7.60 -43.52
N SER A 7 -6.16 6.47 -42.91
CA SER A 7 -6.26 6.26 -41.47
C SER A 7 -5.14 5.28 -41.15
N GLY A 8 -4.17 5.56 -40.30
CA GLY A 8 -4.12 6.48 -39.19
C GLY A 8 -3.12 5.78 -38.27
N ARG A 9 -1.85 6.19 -38.36
CA ARG A 9 -0.72 5.71 -37.56
C ARG A 9 -1.20 5.54 -36.12
N VAL A 10 -1.14 4.31 -35.58
CA VAL A 10 -1.45 4.01 -34.17
C VAL A 10 -0.46 4.82 -33.33
N ARG A 11 -0.85 6.03 -32.97
CA ARG A 11 -0.06 6.91 -32.12
C ARG A 11 -0.30 6.43 -30.70
N SER A 12 0.63 5.59 -30.25
CA SER A 12 1.12 5.52 -28.88
C SER A 12 0.14 5.99 -27.81
N VAL A 13 -0.64 5.05 -27.27
CA VAL A 13 -1.43 5.22 -26.02
C VAL A 13 -0.51 5.42 -24.80
N ARG A 14 0.82 5.38 -24.98
CA ARG A 14 1.81 5.62 -23.93
C ARG A 14 1.95 7.09 -23.51
N GLY A 15 1.35 8.03 -24.24
CA GLY A 15 1.48 9.47 -23.97
C GLY A 15 0.36 10.10 -23.14
N VAL A 16 -0.75 9.42 -22.89
CA VAL A 16 -1.94 10.02 -22.25
C VAL A 16 -2.05 9.64 -20.77
N ILE A 17 -1.54 8.47 -20.37
CA ILE A 17 -1.54 8.04 -18.96
C ILE A 17 -0.57 8.90 -18.12
N ALA A 18 0.55 9.34 -18.70
CA ALA A 18 1.50 10.22 -18.01
C ALA A 18 0.93 11.62 -17.71
N LEU A 19 -0.11 12.07 -18.43
CA LEU A 19 -0.70 13.40 -18.22
C LEU A 19 -1.82 13.40 -17.16
N PHE A 20 -2.38 12.23 -16.82
CA PHE A 20 -3.35 12.10 -15.73
C PHE A 20 -2.66 12.01 -14.35
N PHE A 21 -1.43 11.49 -14.30
CA PHE A 21 -0.60 11.50 -13.10
C PHE A 21 0.01 12.88 -12.77
N ALA A 22 0.10 13.79 -13.75
CA ALA A 22 0.71 15.11 -13.55
C ALA A 22 -0.28 16.22 -13.12
N LEU A 23 -1.60 15.98 -13.18
CA LEU A 23 -2.62 17.01 -12.90
C LEU A 23 -3.39 16.78 -11.58
N LEU A 24 -3.04 15.74 -10.82
CA LEU A 24 -3.54 15.51 -9.45
C LEU A 24 -2.55 16.03 -8.37
N LEU A 25 -1.52 16.76 -8.77
CA LEU A 25 -0.52 17.36 -7.87
C LEU A 25 -0.98 18.68 -7.21
N THR A 26 -2.27 18.84 -6.91
CA THR A 26 -2.73 20.11 -6.32
C THR A 26 -3.12 20.10 -4.85
N LEU A 27 -3.58 19.03 -4.21
CA LEU A 27 -3.76 19.01 -2.74
C LEU A 27 -3.82 17.56 -2.22
N GLY A 28 -2.73 17.09 -1.63
CA GLY A 28 -2.59 15.75 -1.05
C GLY A 28 -1.12 15.35 -1.16
N ALA A 29 -0.40 15.37 -0.04
CA ALA A 29 0.99 14.93 -0.01
C ALA A 29 0.98 13.41 -0.20
N CYS A 30 1.09 12.95 -1.45
CA CYS A 30 1.37 11.55 -1.74
C CYS A 30 2.83 11.30 -1.34
N GLU A 31 3.04 11.00 -0.06
CA GLU A 31 4.34 10.60 0.49
C GLU A 31 4.46 9.09 0.28
N SER A 32 4.98 8.69 -0.87
CA SER A 32 5.51 7.33 -1.05
C SER A 32 7.00 7.34 -0.73
N GLY A 33 7.45 6.51 0.21
CA GLY A 33 8.88 6.29 0.44
C GLY A 33 9.64 7.51 1.00
N SER A 34 9.26 7.94 2.20
CA SER A 34 9.97 8.98 2.96
C SER A 34 10.40 8.42 4.31
N ALA A 35 11.67 8.58 4.69
CA ALA A 35 12.20 8.09 5.96
C ALA A 35 11.56 8.79 7.19
N ASP A 36 10.96 9.96 6.99
CA ASP A 36 10.24 10.71 8.02
C ASP A 36 8.76 10.29 8.14
N SER A 37 8.30 9.37 7.29
CA SER A 37 6.92 8.89 7.31
C SER A 37 6.62 8.13 8.62
N PRO A 38 5.48 8.40 9.29
CA PRO A 38 5.10 7.70 10.50
C PRO A 38 4.85 6.20 10.26
N PHE A 39 4.61 5.79 9.01
CA PHE A 39 4.41 4.40 8.61
C PHE A 39 5.69 3.57 8.60
N VAL A 40 6.85 4.19 8.32
CA VAL A 40 8.13 3.46 8.21
C VAL A 40 8.50 2.84 9.56
N GLY A 41 8.80 1.54 9.55
CA GLY A 41 9.15 0.77 10.74
C GLY A 41 8.52 -0.63 10.75
N SER A 42 8.68 -1.30 11.88
CA SER A 42 8.15 -2.64 12.13
C SER A 42 6.88 -2.56 12.97
N TRP A 43 5.90 -3.37 12.61
CA TRP A 43 4.57 -3.39 13.19
C TRP A 43 4.21 -4.83 13.55
N THR A 44 3.70 -5.04 14.75
CA THR A 44 3.28 -6.36 15.25
C THR A 44 1.77 -6.36 15.48
N LEU A 45 1.10 -7.41 15.00
CA LEU A 45 -0.33 -7.61 15.19
C LEU A 45 -0.66 -7.76 16.68
N GLU A 46 -1.56 -6.93 17.19
CA GLU A 46 -2.12 -7.10 18.52
C GLU A 46 -3.32 -8.03 18.51
N ILE A 47 -3.33 -8.97 19.46
CA ILE A 47 -4.40 -9.94 19.67
C ILE A 47 -4.82 -9.80 21.12
N GLU A 48 -6.00 -9.21 21.34
CA GLU A 48 -6.49 -8.90 22.68
C GLU A 48 -7.15 -10.09 23.38
N GLU A 49 -7.53 -11.12 22.62
CA GLU A 49 -8.28 -12.27 23.12
C GLU A 49 -7.71 -13.60 22.62
N ASP A 50 -7.80 -14.63 23.45
CA ASP A 50 -7.46 -15.99 23.06
C ASP A 50 -8.53 -16.53 22.11
N LEU A 51 -8.17 -16.65 20.84
CA LEU A 51 -9.04 -17.13 19.77
C LEU A 51 -9.12 -18.66 19.68
N GLY A 52 -8.36 -19.39 20.51
CA GLY A 52 -8.29 -20.85 20.49
C GLY A 52 -7.45 -21.42 19.33
N PHE A 53 -6.72 -20.57 18.61
CA PHE A 53 -5.73 -20.90 17.58
C PHE A 53 -4.55 -19.91 17.68
N ASP A 54 -3.38 -20.32 17.21
CA ASP A 54 -2.20 -19.47 17.23
C ASP A 54 -2.19 -18.58 15.99
N ILE A 55 -2.27 -17.26 16.19
CA ILE A 55 -2.10 -16.28 15.11
C ILE A 55 -1.08 -15.22 15.52
N SER A 56 -0.30 -14.76 14.56
CA SER A 56 0.58 -13.59 14.71
C SER A 56 0.78 -12.95 13.35
N GLY A 57 0.95 -11.63 13.32
CA GLY A 57 1.22 -10.89 12.10
C GLY A 57 2.34 -9.88 12.32
N LYS A 58 3.12 -9.63 11.27
CA LYS A 58 4.14 -8.59 11.22
C LYS A 58 4.06 -7.84 9.91
N ILE A 59 4.29 -6.53 9.97
CA ILE A 59 4.42 -5.69 8.79
C ILE A 59 5.71 -4.88 8.94
N GLU A 60 6.54 -4.87 7.91
CA GLU A 60 7.73 -4.03 7.81
C GLU A 60 7.55 -3.07 6.64
N ILE A 61 7.61 -1.78 6.92
CA ILE A 61 7.42 -0.71 5.94
C ILE A 61 8.76 0.01 5.78
N GLU A 62 9.30 -0.03 4.58
CA GLU A 62 10.58 0.60 4.26
C GLU A 62 10.40 2.01 3.71
N SER A 63 11.40 2.85 3.96
CA SER A 63 11.41 4.24 3.49
C SER A 63 11.60 4.39 1.98
N ASP A 64 11.82 3.31 1.23
CA ASP A 64 11.99 3.35 -0.22
C ASP A 64 10.67 3.20 -0.99
N GLY A 65 9.54 3.07 -0.27
CA GLY A 65 8.20 2.88 -0.84
C GLY A 65 7.78 1.42 -0.94
N THR A 66 8.59 0.49 -0.43
CA THR A 66 8.26 -0.94 -0.37
C THR A 66 8.00 -1.40 1.07
N GLY A 67 7.48 -2.61 1.22
CA GLY A 67 7.31 -3.27 2.50
C GLY A 67 7.05 -4.75 2.35
N SER A 68 6.99 -5.43 3.49
CA SER A 68 6.62 -6.84 3.57
C SER A 68 5.65 -7.09 4.71
N ALA A 69 4.78 -8.07 4.53
CA ALA A 69 3.89 -8.57 5.55
C ALA A 69 4.12 -10.06 5.74
N GLU A 70 4.13 -10.51 6.99
CA GLU A 70 4.15 -11.92 7.36
C GLU A 70 2.96 -12.21 8.25
N VAL A 71 2.20 -13.27 7.93
CA VAL A 71 1.13 -13.78 8.79
C VAL A 71 1.44 -15.24 9.09
N THR A 72 1.40 -15.59 10.37
CA THR A 72 1.52 -16.97 10.83
C THR A 72 0.20 -17.40 11.46
N PHE A 73 -0.33 -18.52 11.00
CA PHE A 73 -1.55 -19.15 11.50
C PHE A 73 -1.28 -20.63 11.80
N ASP A 74 -1.49 -21.07 13.04
CA ASP A 74 -1.24 -22.43 13.52
C ASP A 74 0.15 -22.99 13.11
N GLY A 75 1.16 -22.11 13.15
CA GLY A 75 2.55 -22.43 12.80
C GLY A 75 2.87 -22.48 11.30
N VAL A 76 1.92 -22.12 10.44
CA VAL A 76 2.14 -21.94 9.00
C VAL A 76 2.28 -20.45 8.70
N SER A 77 3.40 -20.05 8.12
CA SER A 77 3.71 -18.66 7.78
C SER A 77 3.59 -18.40 6.29
N GLU A 78 2.97 -17.27 5.94
CA GLU A 78 2.94 -16.71 4.59
C GLU A 78 3.53 -15.30 4.62
N THR A 79 4.29 -14.96 3.57
CA THR A 79 4.94 -13.65 3.41
C THR A 79 4.55 -13.05 2.08
N ALA A 80 4.32 -11.74 2.04
CA ALA A 80 4.05 -10.99 0.84
C ALA A 80 4.83 -9.68 0.83
N GLU A 81 5.37 -9.31 -0.33
CA GLU A 81 5.95 -8.00 -0.58
C GLU A 81 4.88 -7.08 -1.18
N PHE A 82 4.94 -5.79 -0.86
CA PHE A 82 4.02 -4.79 -1.38
C PHE A 82 4.73 -3.45 -1.64
N ASP A 83 4.18 -2.67 -2.55
CA ASP A 83 4.47 -1.24 -2.67
C ASP A 83 3.50 -0.47 -1.78
N TRP A 84 3.89 0.69 -1.24
CA TRP A 84 2.99 1.51 -0.43
C TRP A 84 3.02 2.99 -0.78
N THR A 85 1.88 3.63 -0.52
CA THR A 85 1.69 5.09 -0.61
C THR A 85 0.94 5.57 0.61
N ALA A 86 1.13 6.83 0.99
CA ALA A 86 0.37 7.45 2.07
C ALA A 86 -0.26 8.78 1.64
N ASP A 87 -1.42 9.08 2.22
CA ASP A 87 -2.08 10.37 2.18
C ASP A 87 -2.48 10.78 3.59
N GLY A 88 -1.66 11.64 4.20
CA GLY A 88 -1.84 12.03 5.60
C GLY A 88 -1.67 10.85 6.57
N ASN A 89 -2.75 10.47 7.24
CA ASN A 89 -2.76 9.39 8.22
C ASN A 89 -3.18 8.05 7.63
N ASP A 90 -3.46 7.99 6.33
CA ASP A 90 -3.89 6.76 5.66
C ASP A 90 -2.75 6.19 4.79
N ILE A 91 -2.58 4.86 4.83
CA ILE A 91 -1.66 4.10 3.99
C ILE A 91 -2.46 3.18 3.05
N THR A 92 -1.95 3.04 1.83
CA THR A 92 -2.38 2.03 0.86
C THR A 92 -1.21 1.12 0.54
N MET A 93 -1.41 -0.19 0.66
CA MET A 93 -0.46 -1.25 0.32
C MET A 93 -0.98 -1.96 -0.94
N GLU A 94 -0.19 -1.97 -2.01
CA GLU A 94 -0.51 -2.63 -3.27
C GLU A 94 0.37 -3.86 -3.47
N TYR A 95 -0.28 -5.01 -3.61
CA TYR A 95 0.40 -6.29 -3.79
C TYR A 95 0.55 -6.64 -5.28
N PRO A 96 1.59 -7.41 -5.67
CA PRO A 96 1.83 -7.79 -7.08
C PRO A 96 0.69 -8.58 -7.74
N ASP A 97 -0.17 -9.22 -6.95
CA ASP A 97 -1.35 -9.95 -7.42
C ASP A 97 -2.57 -9.03 -7.67
N GLY A 98 -2.44 -7.74 -7.39
CA GLY A 98 -3.49 -6.73 -7.49
C GLY A 98 -4.33 -6.60 -6.21
N GLY A 99 -3.96 -7.28 -5.12
CA GLY A 99 -4.51 -7.03 -3.79
C GLY A 99 -4.21 -5.60 -3.34
N ILE A 100 -5.17 -5.00 -2.64
CA ILE A 100 -5.02 -3.66 -2.08
C ILE A 100 -5.52 -3.70 -0.63
N ASP A 101 -4.60 -3.42 0.28
CA ASP A 101 -4.94 -3.21 1.68
C ASP A 101 -4.77 -1.73 2.04
N THR A 102 -5.57 -1.27 2.98
CA THR A 102 -5.52 0.11 3.46
C THR A 102 -5.55 0.13 4.97
N GLY A 103 -4.92 1.13 5.56
CA GLY A 103 -4.92 1.30 7.00
C GLY A 103 -4.75 2.77 7.40
N THR A 104 -5.01 3.04 8.67
CA THR A 104 -4.90 4.38 9.24
C THR A 104 -3.99 4.35 10.46
N ILE A 105 -3.04 5.28 10.52
CA ILE A 105 -2.23 5.50 11.71
C ILE A 105 -2.95 6.40 12.72
N SER A 106 -2.86 6.00 13.98
CA SER A 106 -3.31 6.76 15.15
C SER A 106 -2.24 6.73 16.27
N ASP A 107 -2.59 7.29 17.43
CA ASP A 107 -1.74 7.32 18.63
C ASP A 107 -0.33 7.85 18.40
N ASP A 108 -0.22 9.00 17.72
CA ASP A 108 1.04 9.65 17.39
C ASP A 108 2.02 8.76 16.59
N GLY A 109 1.50 7.90 15.70
CA GLY A 109 2.34 7.05 14.85
C GLY A 109 2.65 5.68 15.44
N LYS A 110 1.90 5.24 16.45
CA LYS A 110 2.18 3.99 17.19
C LYS A 110 1.19 2.87 16.91
N THR A 111 0.00 3.21 16.43
CA THR A 111 -1.06 2.25 16.17
C THR A 111 -1.46 2.32 14.71
N LEU A 112 -1.40 1.21 13.99
CA LEU A 112 -1.86 1.07 12.62
C LEU A 112 -3.10 0.16 12.62
N THR A 113 -4.23 0.70 12.18
CA THR A 113 -5.49 -0.06 12.05
C THR A 113 -5.75 -0.32 10.58
N MET A 114 -5.68 -1.57 10.15
CA MET A 114 -6.01 -1.98 8.79
C MET A 114 -7.53 -2.09 8.64
N VAL A 115 -8.03 -1.83 7.43
CA VAL A 115 -9.43 -2.08 7.09
C VAL A 115 -9.75 -3.56 7.32
N GLY A 116 -10.75 -3.84 8.16
CA GLY A 116 -10.99 -5.18 8.71
C GLY A 116 -10.69 -5.30 10.21
N ASP A 117 -10.39 -4.17 10.87
CA ASP A 117 -10.19 -4.04 12.31
C ASP A 117 -8.97 -4.81 12.87
N LEU A 118 -8.01 -5.14 11.99
CA LEU A 118 -6.71 -5.66 12.43
C LEU A 118 -5.87 -4.49 12.95
N VAL A 119 -5.45 -4.59 14.21
CA VAL A 119 -4.67 -3.56 14.90
C VAL A 119 -3.23 -4.02 15.02
N PHE A 120 -2.30 -3.20 14.57
CA PHE A 120 -0.87 -3.41 14.72
C PHE A 120 -0.26 -2.30 15.56
N THR A 121 0.67 -2.65 16.44
CA THR A 121 1.48 -1.69 17.18
C THR A 121 2.89 -1.64 16.65
N LYS A 122 3.44 -0.44 16.63
CA LYS A 122 4.82 -0.20 16.23
C LYS A 122 5.78 -0.75 17.29
N ASP A 123 6.80 -1.48 16.84
CA ASP A 123 7.88 -2.01 17.68
C ASP A 123 8.83 -0.92 18.22
#